data_AF-A0A5F2HY42-F1
#
_entry.id   AF-A0A5F2HY42-F1
#
_cell.length_a   1.000
_cell.length_b   1.000
_cell.length_c   1.000
_cell.angle_alpha   90.00
_cell.angle_beta   90.00
_cell.angle_gamma   90.00
#
_symmetry.space_group_name_H-M   'P 1'
#
loop_
_entity.id
_entity.type
_entity.pdbx_description
1 polymer ?
#
loop_
_entity_poly.entity_id
_entity_poly.type
_entity_poly.pdbx_seq_one_letter_code
_entity_poly.pdbx_strand_id
1 'polypeptide(L)'
;MKPNLPRLLLAIALPLALAQPLPAAAQQEKKTQRAAKPAGPDKPKPANIDRNGVLILVRSALLAVDQANKTGNYTVLRDLGAPGLQANTAAQLAEIFASQRKRGLDLAGVAVLEPQLTLLPQIETNGMLHMAGFFPSVPLRLNFELLFAPADHQWKLFGISVDLGNNSPQAPDGPQAPAPTAAAETPVAPAAAIATKPKGGTN
;
A
#
# COMPACT_ATOMS: atom_id res chain seq x y z
N MET A 1 23.14 -63.26 23.71
CA MET A 1 24.33 -62.37 23.77
C MET A 1 23.97 -61.13 24.59
N LYS A 2 24.56 -61.04 25.77
CA LYS A 2 24.62 -59.93 26.74
C LYS A 2 26.02 -60.09 27.37
N PRO A 3 26.60 -59.07 28.03
CA PRO A 3 26.70 -57.63 27.79
C PRO A 3 28.22 -57.25 27.75
N ASN A 4 28.62 -55.98 27.88
CA ASN A 4 29.62 -55.58 28.90
C ASN A 4 29.97 -54.08 28.87
N LEU A 5 29.56 -53.44 29.96
CA LEU A 5 30.16 -52.27 30.59
C LEU A 5 31.37 -52.77 31.42
N PRO A 6 32.44 -51.99 31.61
CA PRO A 6 33.28 -52.15 32.78
C PRO A 6 32.95 -51.05 33.82
N ARG A 7 32.47 -51.51 34.98
CA ARG A 7 32.65 -50.81 36.26
C ARG A 7 34.09 -51.03 36.71
N LEU A 8 34.79 -50.00 37.14
CA LEU A 8 35.89 -50.16 38.10
C LEU A 8 35.73 -49.17 39.25
N LEU A 9 36.10 -49.69 40.42
CA LEU A 9 35.75 -49.29 41.77
C LEU A 9 36.54 -48.09 42.32
N LEU A 10 35.83 -47.42 43.21
CA LEU A 10 36.21 -46.59 44.36
C LEU A 10 37.52 -46.99 45.09
N ALA A 11 38.39 -46.03 45.41
CA ALA A 11 39.09 -45.92 46.70
C ALA A 11 39.86 -44.58 46.86
N ILE A 12 39.29 -43.69 47.67
CA ILE A 12 39.86 -42.85 48.74
C ILE A 12 41.37 -42.50 48.68
N ALA A 13 41.67 -41.20 48.62
CA ALA A 13 42.78 -40.59 49.38
C ALA A 13 42.49 -39.09 49.63
N LEU A 14 42.31 -38.74 50.91
CA LEU A 14 42.29 -37.37 51.43
C LEU A 14 43.73 -36.99 51.80
N PRO A 15 44.20 -35.77 51.47
CA PRO A 15 44.79 -34.99 52.56
C PRO A 15 44.42 -33.49 52.53
N LEU A 16 44.04 -33.05 53.73
CA LEU A 16 44.35 -31.82 54.45
C LEU A 16 44.91 -30.58 53.70
N ALA A 17 44.25 -29.47 54.02
CA ALA A 17 44.40 -28.10 53.54
C ALA A 17 45.80 -27.46 53.67
N LEU A 18 46.13 -26.64 52.67
CA LEU A 18 46.92 -25.41 52.82
C LEU A 18 46.20 -24.28 52.07
N ALA A 19 45.80 -23.26 52.82
CA ALA A 19 45.16 -22.05 52.31
C ALA A 19 46.18 -21.11 51.67
N GLN A 20 45.89 -20.65 50.45
CA GLN A 20 46.55 -19.51 49.80
C GLN A 20 45.46 -18.69 49.08
N PRO A 21 45.26 -17.40 49.42
CA PRO A 21 44.34 -16.56 48.69
C PRO A 21 45.03 -15.92 47.48
N LEU A 22 44.59 -16.26 46.27
CA LEU A 22 44.71 -15.44 45.07
C LEU A 22 43.31 -14.97 44.67
N PRO A 23 43.15 -13.69 44.32
CA PRO A 23 42.51 -13.43 43.04
C PRO A 23 43.30 -12.39 42.23
N ALA A 24 44.02 -12.90 41.23
CA ALA A 24 44.39 -12.15 40.05
C ALA A 24 43.16 -12.04 39.13
N ALA A 25 42.88 -10.82 38.68
CA ALA A 25 42.20 -10.49 37.43
C ALA A 25 40.89 -11.23 37.10
N ALA A 26 39.81 -10.89 37.80
CA ALA A 26 38.47 -10.98 37.21
C ALA A 26 38.20 -9.70 36.41
N GLN A 27 38.68 -9.65 35.16
CA GLN A 27 38.08 -8.78 34.15
C GLN A 27 36.68 -9.33 33.85
N GLN A 28 35.70 -8.92 34.65
CA GLN A 28 34.32 -9.00 34.25
C GLN A 28 34.13 -7.99 33.12
N GLU A 29 34.05 -8.50 31.89
CA GLU A 29 33.36 -7.86 30.79
C GLU A 29 31.88 -7.69 31.18
N LYS A 30 31.59 -6.75 32.07
CA LYS A 30 30.25 -6.19 32.19
C LYS A 30 30.14 -5.17 31.08
N LYS A 31 29.97 -5.69 29.86
CA LYS A 31 29.32 -5.00 28.75
C LYS A 31 27.98 -4.57 29.30
N THR A 32 27.93 -3.38 29.91
CA THR A 32 26.71 -2.73 30.36
C THR A 32 25.81 -2.74 29.14
N GLN A 33 24.83 -3.63 29.22
CA GLN A 33 23.70 -3.70 28.32
C GLN A 33 23.23 -2.26 28.19
N ARG A 34 23.48 -1.68 27.02
CA ARG A 34 22.83 -0.44 26.61
C ARG A 34 21.36 -0.78 26.65
N ALA A 35 20.70 -0.41 27.74
CA ALA A 35 19.28 -0.54 27.91
C ALA A 35 18.66 -0.01 26.61
N ALA A 36 18.07 -0.92 25.84
CA ALA A 36 17.28 -0.54 24.69
C ALA A 36 16.18 0.34 25.26
N LYS A 37 16.27 1.64 24.99
CA LYS A 37 15.24 2.61 25.32
C LYS A 37 13.92 2.05 24.76
N PRO A 38 12.83 1.99 25.55
CA PRO A 38 11.55 1.53 25.04
C PRO A 38 11.25 2.34 23.78
N ALA A 39 11.10 1.66 22.65
CA ALA A 39 10.61 2.29 21.44
C ALA A 39 9.30 2.98 21.82
N GLY A 40 9.19 4.28 21.54
CA GLY A 40 7.90 4.96 21.54
C GLY A 40 6.96 4.26 20.54
N PRO A 41 5.67 4.65 20.48
CA PRO A 41 4.75 4.05 19.50
C PRO A 41 5.42 4.07 18.13
N ASP A 42 5.68 2.86 17.60
CA ASP A 42 6.38 2.68 16.34
C ASP A 42 5.60 3.48 15.28
N LYS A 43 6.30 4.31 14.52
CA LYS A 43 5.72 5.06 13.40
C LYS A 43 6.05 4.33 12.11
N PRO A 44 5.22 4.44 11.06
CA PRO A 44 5.57 3.95 9.74
C PRO A 44 6.93 4.51 9.31
N LYS A 45 7.78 3.65 8.73
CA LYS A 45 9.14 4.00 8.32
C LYS A 45 9.29 3.81 6.82
N PRO A 46 9.98 4.71 6.08
CA PRO A 46 10.27 4.49 4.67
C PRO A 46 10.92 3.12 4.42
N ALA A 47 10.43 2.40 3.42
CA ALA A 47 10.98 1.12 3.02
C ALA A 47 12.25 1.32 2.17
N ASN A 48 13.26 0.49 2.41
CA ASN A 48 14.48 0.47 1.58
C ASN A 48 14.25 -0.40 0.34
N ILE A 49 13.49 0.12 -0.63
CA ILE A 49 13.22 -0.51 -1.92
C ILE A 49 13.54 0.49 -3.03
N ASP A 50 14.24 0.03 -4.06
CA ASP A 50 14.56 0.87 -5.20
C ASP A 50 13.36 1.00 -6.14
N ARG A 51 13.46 1.92 -7.10
CA ARG A 51 12.38 2.17 -8.05
C ARG A 51 11.99 0.92 -8.84
N ASN A 52 12.96 0.10 -9.23
CA ASN A 52 12.68 -1.11 -10.00
C ASN A 52 11.93 -2.15 -9.16
N GLY A 53 12.32 -2.33 -7.90
CA GLY A 53 11.60 -3.18 -6.96
C GLY A 53 10.14 -2.75 -6.78
N VAL A 54 9.89 -1.44 -6.63
CA VAL A 54 8.51 -0.92 -6.56
C VAL A 54 7.72 -1.25 -7.82
N LEU A 55 8.29 -1.01 -9.01
CA LEU A 55 7.62 -1.31 -10.27
C LEU A 55 7.32 -2.80 -10.44
N ILE A 56 8.23 -3.67 -10.02
CA ILE A 56 8.04 -5.13 -10.06
C ILE A 56 6.86 -5.52 -9.16
N LEU A 57 6.83 -5.05 -7.90
CA LEU A 57 5.76 -5.38 -6.96
C LEU A 57 4.39 -4.87 -7.45
N VAL A 58 4.31 -3.61 -7.89
CA VAL A 58 3.05 -3.03 -8.40
C VAL A 58 2.55 -3.78 -9.63
N ARG A 59 3.42 -3.99 -10.64
CA ARG A 59 3.01 -4.61 -11.90
C ARG A 59 2.66 -6.09 -11.73
N SER A 60 3.44 -6.84 -10.97
CA SER A 60 3.17 -8.27 -10.72
C SER A 60 1.80 -8.47 -10.06
N ALA A 61 1.46 -7.67 -9.05
CA ALA A 61 0.16 -7.76 -8.37
C ALA A 61 -1.01 -7.43 -9.32
N LEU A 62 -0.93 -6.30 -10.03
CA LEU A 62 -2.01 -5.85 -10.91
C LEU A 62 -2.19 -6.75 -12.14
N LEU A 63 -1.10 -7.26 -12.71
CA LEU A 63 -1.17 -8.22 -13.83
C LEU A 63 -1.70 -9.58 -13.40
N ALA A 64 -1.39 -10.04 -12.18
CA ALA A 64 -1.99 -11.25 -11.64
C ALA A 64 -3.52 -11.11 -11.49
N VAL A 65 -3.99 -9.94 -11.04
CA VAL A 65 -5.43 -9.63 -10.99
C VAL A 65 -6.04 -9.56 -12.39
N ASP A 66 -5.37 -8.93 -13.36
CA ASP A 66 -5.81 -8.86 -14.76
C ASP A 66 -6.06 -10.27 -15.33
N GLN A 67 -5.06 -11.14 -15.19
CA GLN A 67 -5.10 -12.51 -15.69
C GLN A 67 -6.19 -13.32 -14.98
N ALA A 68 -6.34 -13.16 -13.67
CA ALA A 68 -7.40 -13.83 -12.91
C ALA A 68 -8.80 -13.36 -13.32
N ASN A 69 -8.98 -12.06 -13.58
CA ASN A 69 -10.24 -11.51 -14.08
C ASN A 69 -10.60 -12.03 -15.47
N LYS A 70 -9.62 -12.07 -16.40
CA LYS A 70 -9.82 -12.51 -17.78
C LYS A 70 -10.11 -14.01 -17.90
N THR A 71 -9.49 -14.82 -17.05
CA THR A 71 -9.59 -16.29 -17.11
C THR A 71 -10.59 -16.88 -16.12
N GLY A 72 -10.99 -16.11 -15.10
CA GLY A 72 -11.69 -16.64 -13.94
C GLY A 72 -10.82 -17.48 -13.00
N ASN A 73 -9.52 -17.61 -13.26
CA ASN A 73 -8.61 -18.42 -12.46
C ASN A 73 -7.83 -17.56 -11.44
N TYR A 74 -8.28 -17.61 -10.19
CA TYR A 74 -7.67 -16.88 -9.07
C TYR A 74 -6.63 -17.68 -8.30
N THR A 75 -6.35 -18.94 -8.67
CA THR A 75 -5.38 -19.77 -7.95
C THR A 75 -3.98 -19.19 -8.03
N VAL A 76 -3.57 -18.66 -9.19
CA VAL A 76 -2.25 -18.02 -9.35
C VAL A 76 -2.11 -16.78 -8.47
N LEU A 77 -3.10 -15.88 -8.48
CA LEU A 77 -3.11 -14.70 -7.60
C LEU A 77 -3.01 -15.10 -6.13
N ARG A 78 -3.82 -16.09 -5.73
CA ARG A 78 -3.82 -16.62 -4.36
C ARG A 78 -2.44 -17.17 -3.98
N ASP A 79 -1.88 -18.05 -4.81
CA ASP A 79 -0.68 -18.83 -4.49
C ASP A 79 0.59 -17.95 -4.50
N LEU A 80 0.62 -16.88 -5.32
CA LEU A 80 1.66 -15.85 -5.28
C LEU A 80 1.59 -14.95 -4.03
N GLY A 81 0.43 -14.91 -3.37
CA GLY A 81 0.19 -14.10 -2.18
C GLY A 81 0.90 -14.58 -0.93
N ALA A 82 0.86 -13.74 0.10
CA ALA A 82 1.20 -14.08 1.46
C ALA A 82 0.13 -15.02 2.07
N PRO A 83 0.42 -15.68 3.20
CA PRO A 83 -0.56 -16.53 3.89
C PRO A 83 -1.92 -15.87 4.14
N GLY A 84 -1.95 -14.55 4.39
CA GLY A 84 -3.20 -13.80 4.55
C GLY A 84 -4.07 -13.72 3.30
N LEU A 85 -3.46 -13.58 2.11
CA LEU A 85 -4.20 -13.65 0.84
C LEU A 85 -4.60 -15.09 0.52
N GLN A 86 -3.70 -16.05 0.82
CA GLN A 86 -3.92 -17.49 0.63
C GLN A 86 -5.05 -18.07 1.50
N ALA A 87 -5.40 -17.39 2.60
CA ALA A 87 -6.56 -17.75 3.41
C ALA A 87 -7.89 -17.66 2.63
N ASN A 88 -7.92 -16.92 1.52
CA ASN A 88 -9.06 -16.88 0.61
C ASN A 88 -9.07 -18.10 -0.32
N THR A 89 -10.26 -18.61 -0.61
CA THR A 89 -10.44 -19.55 -1.71
C THR A 89 -10.43 -18.82 -3.06
N ALA A 90 -10.14 -19.54 -4.15
CA ALA A 90 -10.23 -18.95 -5.50
C ALA A 90 -11.65 -18.41 -5.80
N ALA A 91 -12.69 -19.06 -5.28
CA ALA A 91 -14.07 -18.58 -5.42
C ALA A 91 -14.33 -17.28 -4.65
N GLN A 92 -13.79 -17.14 -3.44
CA GLN A 92 -13.88 -15.89 -2.66
C GLN A 92 -13.18 -14.74 -3.38
N LEU A 93 -11.97 -14.96 -3.90
CA LEU A 93 -11.27 -13.96 -4.70
C LEU A 93 -12.06 -13.61 -5.98
N ALA A 94 -12.68 -14.60 -6.63
CA ALA A 94 -13.54 -14.35 -7.78
C ALA A 94 -14.74 -13.45 -7.42
N GLU A 95 -15.34 -13.60 -6.25
CA GLU A 95 -16.44 -12.73 -5.82
C GLU A 95 -15.94 -11.31 -5.50
N ILE A 96 -14.80 -11.19 -4.79
CA ILE A 96 -14.19 -9.89 -4.45
C ILE A 96 -13.94 -9.06 -5.71
N PHE A 97 -13.41 -9.67 -6.78
CA PHE A 97 -13.12 -8.98 -8.04
C PHE A 97 -14.26 -9.00 -9.07
N ALA A 98 -15.46 -9.50 -8.70
CA ALA A 98 -16.57 -9.63 -9.63
C ALA A 98 -17.01 -8.29 -10.23
N SER A 99 -16.97 -7.21 -9.44
CA SER A 99 -17.33 -5.86 -9.90
C SER A 99 -16.40 -5.37 -11.01
N GLN A 100 -15.08 -5.51 -10.83
CA GLN A 100 -14.07 -5.10 -11.80
C GLN A 100 -14.24 -5.88 -13.11
N ARG A 101 -14.48 -7.19 -13.02
CA ARG A 101 -14.72 -8.05 -14.18
C ARG A 101 -16.01 -7.69 -14.92
N LYS A 102 -17.12 -7.48 -14.21
CA LYS A 102 -18.41 -7.08 -14.80
C LYS A 102 -18.31 -5.74 -15.54
N ARG A 103 -17.44 -4.84 -15.07
CA ARG A 103 -17.17 -3.54 -15.70
C ARG A 103 -16.17 -3.63 -16.86
N GLY A 104 -15.62 -4.80 -17.16
CA GLY A 104 -14.62 -4.98 -18.23
C GLY A 104 -13.33 -4.21 -17.96
N LEU A 105 -12.93 -4.08 -16.69
CA LEU A 105 -11.69 -3.39 -16.33
C LEU A 105 -10.49 -4.13 -16.93
N ASP A 106 -9.83 -3.51 -17.91
CA ASP A 106 -8.58 -4.00 -18.48
C ASP A 106 -7.39 -3.40 -17.74
N LEU A 107 -6.62 -4.24 -17.06
CA LEU A 107 -5.43 -3.84 -16.31
C LEU A 107 -4.15 -4.12 -17.10
N ALA A 108 -4.21 -4.65 -18.33
CA ALA A 108 -3.00 -4.98 -19.10
C ALA A 108 -2.10 -3.76 -19.37
N GLY A 109 -2.68 -2.55 -19.45
CA GLY A 109 -1.93 -1.30 -19.63
C GLY A 109 -0.88 -1.02 -18.55
N VAL A 110 -1.03 -1.58 -17.35
CA VAL A 110 -0.06 -1.41 -16.24
C VAL A 110 1.31 -2.03 -16.58
N ALA A 111 1.38 -2.94 -17.55
CA ALA A 111 2.63 -3.54 -18.01
C ALA A 111 3.60 -2.49 -18.58
N VAL A 112 3.07 -1.44 -19.21
CA VAL A 112 3.87 -0.43 -19.93
C VAL A 112 3.79 0.95 -19.29
N LEU A 113 2.67 1.27 -18.65
CA LEU A 113 2.50 2.55 -17.98
C LEU A 113 3.32 2.61 -16.69
N GLU A 114 3.67 3.83 -16.30
CA GLU A 114 4.37 4.10 -15.06
C GLU A 114 3.37 4.63 -14.01
N PRO A 115 3.34 4.05 -12.80
CA PRO A 115 2.49 4.56 -11.73
C PRO A 115 3.06 5.84 -11.13
N GLN A 116 2.17 6.74 -10.71
CA GLN A 116 2.47 7.85 -9.83
C GLN A 116 2.07 7.48 -8.41
N LEU A 117 3.03 7.49 -7.48
CA LEU A 117 2.78 7.11 -6.09
C LEU A 117 2.20 8.29 -5.32
N THR A 118 1.06 8.04 -4.67
CA THR A 118 0.47 8.96 -3.67
C THR A 118 0.93 8.62 -2.26
N LEU A 119 1.28 7.35 -2.03
CA LEU A 119 1.95 6.89 -0.83
C LEU A 119 3.24 6.17 -1.23
N LEU A 120 4.38 6.75 -0.82
CA LEU A 120 5.69 6.13 -1.01
C LEU A 120 5.78 4.82 -0.21
N PRO A 121 6.59 3.85 -0.67
CA PRO A 121 6.78 2.58 0.02
C PRO A 121 7.22 2.79 1.46
N GLN A 122 6.40 2.32 2.40
CA GLN A 122 6.71 2.39 3.83
C GLN A 122 6.38 1.07 4.53
N ILE A 123 7.14 0.79 5.58
CA ILE A 123 6.89 -0.32 6.50
C ILE A 123 6.02 0.21 7.63
N GLU A 124 4.82 -0.32 7.72
CA GLU A 124 3.85 -0.04 8.77
C GLU A 124 4.30 -0.68 10.10
N THR A 125 3.64 -0.31 11.20
CA THR A 125 3.97 -0.78 12.56
C THR A 125 3.82 -2.28 12.74
N ASN A 126 2.98 -2.91 11.93
CA ASN A 126 2.78 -4.35 11.88
C ASN A 126 3.78 -5.09 10.97
N GLY A 127 4.76 -4.38 10.41
CA GLY A 127 5.79 -4.93 9.53
C GLY A 127 5.34 -5.14 8.08
N MET A 128 4.13 -4.73 7.70
CA MET A 128 3.68 -4.78 6.31
C MET A 128 4.28 -3.64 5.49
N LEU A 129 4.61 -3.93 4.24
CA LEU A 129 4.96 -2.92 3.25
C LEU A 129 3.67 -2.39 2.64
N HIS A 130 3.50 -1.07 2.65
CA HIS A 130 2.33 -0.38 2.14
C HIS A 130 2.75 0.68 1.11
N MET A 131 2.01 0.72 0.00
CA MET A 131 2.14 1.76 -1.03
C MET A 131 0.82 1.94 -1.77
N ALA A 132 0.61 3.14 -2.28
CA ALA A 132 -0.58 3.51 -3.03
C ALA A 132 -0.24 4.49 -4.14
N GLY A 133 -1.06 4.52 -5.18
CA GLY A 133 -0.83 5.40 -6.31
C GLY A 133 -1.90 5.27 -7.38
N PHE A 134 -1.57 5.78 -8.55
CA PHE A 134 -2.44 5.70 -9.72
C PHE A 134 -1.65 5.61 -11.02
N PHE A 135 -2.27 5.07 -12.05
CA PHE A 135 -1.77 5.15 -13.41
C PHE A 135 -2.46 6.30 -14.16
N PRO A 136 -1.71 7.21 -14.78
CA PRO A 136 -2.28 8.29 -15.58
C PRO A 136 -2.79 7.73 -16.91
N SER A 137 -4.07 7.35 -16.95
CA SER A 137 -4.76 6.86 -18.14
C SER A 137 -5.95 7.75 -18.52
N VAL A 138 -6.34 7.72 -19.80
CA VAL A 138 -7.46 8.49 -20.35
C VAL A 138 -8.49 7.50 -20.92
N PRO A 139 -9.81 7.69 -20.70
CA PRO A 139 -10.45 8.76 -19.93
C PRO A 139 -10.54 8.50 -18.41
N LEU A 140 -10.32 7.26 -17.98
CA LEU A 140 -10.41 6.86 -16.58
C LEU A 140 -9.02 6.66 -15.99
N ARG A 141 -8.83 7.09 -14.75
CA ARG A 141 -7.61 6.90 -13.96
C ARG A 141 -7.74 5.62 -13.14
N LEU A 142 -6.72 4.77 -13.20
CA LEU A 142 -6.65 3.57 -12.37
C LEU A 142 -5.94 3.90 -11.05
N ASN A 143 -6.64 3.81 -9.92
CA ASN A 143 -6.06 3.94 -8.58
C ASN A 143 -5.77 2.55 -8.01
N PHE A 144 -4.72 2.46 -7.20
CA PHE A 144 -4.36 1.23 -6.50
C PHE A 144 -3.84 1.51 -5.09
N GLU A 145 -4.05 0.53 -4.22
CA GLU A 145 -3.43 0.43 -2.90
C GLU A 145 -2.99 -1.02 -2.70
N LEU A 146 -1.75 -1.21 -2.25
CA LEU A 146 -1.12 -2.51 -2.13
C LEU A 146 -0.48 -2.68 -0.76
N LEU A 147 -0.80 -3.80 -0.13
CA LEU A 147 -0.19 -4.25 1.11
C LEU A 147 0.57 -5.55 0.82
N PHE A 148 1.82 -5.62 1.27
CA PHE A 148 2.65 -6.81 1.18
C PHE A 148 3.10 -7.25 2.57
N ALA A 149 3.08 -8.56 2.80
CA ALA A 149 3.63 -9.15 4.01
C ALA A 149 5.02 -9.74 3.72
N PRO A 150 5.96 -9.70 4.68
CA PRO A 150 7.22 -10.38 4.54
C PRO A 150 7.00 -11.90 4.70
N ALA A 151 7.35 -12.68 3.69
CA ALA A 151 7.27 -14.13 3.70
C ALA A 151 8.33 -14.73 2.78
N ASP A 152 8.99 -15.81 3.19
CA ASP A 152 10.04 -16.48 2.39
C ASP A 152 11.18 -15.52 1.97
N HIS A 153 11.52 -14.54 2.81
CA HIS A 153 12.47 -13.46 2.51
C HIS A 153 12.07 -12.55 1.32
N GLN A 154 10.78 -12.55 0.95
CA GLN A 154 10.22 -11.74 -0.13
C GLN A 154 9.01 -10.94 0.37
N TRP A 155 8.69 -9.85 -0.34
CA TRP A 155 7.42 -9.13 -0.17
C TRP A 155 6.35 -9.85 -0.99
N LYS A 156 5.42 -10.53 -0.31
CA LYS A 156 4.31 -11.25 -0.97
C LYS A 156 3.01 -10.48 -0.78
N LEU A 157 2.19 -10.47 -1.82
CA LEU A 157 0.94 -9.70 -1.84
C LEU A 157 0.02 -10.16 -0.71
N PHE A 158 -0.37 -9.23 0.15
CA PHE A 158 -1.30 -9.48 1.25
C PHE A 158 -2.68 -8.89 0.95
N GLY A 159 -2.73 -7.66 0.44
CA GLY A 159 -3.95 -6.95 0.13
C GLY A 159 -3.79 -6.10 -1.13
N ILE A 160 -4.89 -5.95 -1.87
CA ILE A 160 -4.93 -5.20 -3.12
C ILE A 160 -6.32 -4.56 -3.27
N SER A 161 -6.32 -3.27 -3.55
CA SER A 161 -7.51 -2.50 -3.94
C SER A 161 -7.25 -1.84 -5.28
N VAL A 162 -8.25 -1.89 -6.16
CA VAL A 162 -8.15 -1.36 -7.53
C VAL A 162 -9.47 -0.71 -7.93
N ASP A 163 -9.40 0.58 -8.26
CA ASP A 163 -10.55 1.41 -8.51
C ASP A 163 -10.34 2.30 -9.73
N LEU A 164 -11.44 2.65 -10.41
CA LEU A 164 -11.40 3.61 -11.52
C LEU A 164 -11.97 4.94 -11.05
N GLY A 165 -11.15 5.99 -11.09
CA GLY A 165 -11.57 7.38 -10.86
C GLY A 165 -11.73 8.15 -12.17
N ASN A 166 -12.51 9.23 -12.13
CA ASN A 166 -12.58 10.19 -13.23
C ASN A 166 -11.26 10.99 -13.29
N ASN A 167 -10.70 11.18 -14.49
CA ASN A 167 -9.47 11.95 -14.67
C ASN A 167 -9.71 13.46 -14.81
N SER A 168 -10.79 14.00 -14.25
CA SER A 168 -11.14 15.42 -14.33
C SER A 168 -10.07 16.25 -13.62
N PRO A 169 -9.49 17.29 -14.25
CA PRO A 169 -8.65 18.24 -13.56
C PRO A 169 -9.47 18.92 -12.46
N GLN A 170 -9.30 18.50 -11.21
CA GLN A 170 -9.67 19.35 -10.09
C GLN A 170 -8.59 20.42 -10.01
N ALA A 171 -8.95 21.64 -10.41
CA ALA A 171 -8.18 22.79 -10.01
C ALA A 171 -8.06 22.76 -8.47
N PRO A 172 -6.89 23.06 -7.88
CA PRO A 172 -6.81 23.34 -6.45
C PRO A 172 -7.94 24.31 -6.09
N ASP A 173 -8.58 24.13 -4.93
CA ASP A 173 -9.60 25.04 -4.42
C ASP A 173 -9.00 26.46 -4.29
N GLY A 174 -8.97 27.18 -5.41
CA GLY A 174 -8.88 28.62 -5.41
C GLY A 174 -10.13 29.16 -4.75
N PRO A 175 -10.07 30.35 -4.11
CA PRO A 175 -11.22 30.95 -3.46
C PRO A 175 -12.44 30.86 -4.40
N GLN A 176 -13.48 30.17 -3.94
CA GLN A 176 -14.73 30.04 -4.67
C GLN A 176 -15.15 31.44 -5.11
N ALA A 177 -15.16 31.68 -6.43
CA ALA A 177 -15.74 32.91 -6.95
C ALA A 177 -17.20 32.92 -6.48
N PRO A 178 -17.65 33.98 -5.77
CA PRO A 178 -19.01 34.03 -5.27
C PRO A 178 -19.97 33.83 -6.45
N ALA A 179 -20.94 32.94 -6.25
CA ALA A 179 -21.97 32.64 -7.24
C ALA A 179 -22.60 33.96 -7.74
N PRO A 180 -22.87 34.09 -9.05
CA PRO A 180 -23.56 35.27 -9.56
C PRO A 180 -24.92 35.35 -8.86
N THR A 181 -25.08 36.40 -8.04
CA THR A 181 -26.36 36.77 -7.45
C THR A 181 -27.40 36.80 -8.57
N ALA A 182 -28.47 36.04 -8.35
CA ALA A 182 -29.64 36.01 -9.21
C ALA A 182 -30.01 37.44 -9.65
N ALA A 183 -30.26 37.57 -10.95
CA ALA A 183 -30.61 38.79 -11.64
C ALA A 183 -31.51 39.69 -10.81
N ALA A 184 -30.97 40.88 -10.46
CA ALA A 184 -31.77 41.99 -10.00
C ALA A 184 -32.85 42.29 -11.05
N GLU A 185 -34.05 42.45 -10.53
CA GLU A 185 -35.31 42.71 -11.21
C GLU A 185 -35.15 43.77 -12.30
N THR A 186 -35.62 43.45 -13.51
CA THR A 186 -35.78 44.40 -14.61
C THR A 186 -36.67 45.58 -14.17
N PRO A 187 -36.17 46.84 -14.22
CA PRO A 187 -37.03 48.00 -14.05
C PRO A 187 -37.95 48.12 -15.28
N VAL A 188 -39.26 48.02 -15.04
CA VAL A 188 -40.29 48.31 -16.05
C VAL A 188 -40.31 49.82 -16.26
N ALA A 189 -39.81 50.29 -17.41
CA ALA A 189 -39.99 51.67 -17.85
C ALA A 189 -41.36 51.81 -18.54
N PRO A 190 -42.25 52.72 -18.09
CA PRO A 190 -43.55 52.92 -18.73
C PRO A 190 -43.43 53.80 -19.99
N ALA A 191 -44.01 53.27 -21.06
CA ALA A 191 -44.59 53.91 -22.25
C ALA A 191 -44.21 55.38 -22.59
N ALA A 192 -43.59 55.56 -23.76
CA ALA A 192 -43.78 56.74 -24.59
C ALA A 192 -44.24 56.31 -25.99
N ALA A 193 -45.46 56.73 -26.33
CA ALA A 193 -46.14 56.44 -27.58
C ALA A 193 -45.39 57.00 -28.78
N ILE A 194 -45.32 56.19 -29.84
CA ILE A 194 -44.78 56.53 -31.15
C ILE A 194 -45.85 57.34 -31.89
N ALA A 195 -45.68 58.66 -31.97
CA ALA A 195 -46.46 59.50 -32.88
C ALA A 195 -45.81 59.46 -34.27
N THR A 196 -46.52 58.86 -35.22
CA THR A 196 -46.16 58.82 -36.64
C THR A 196 -46.29 60.22 -37.26
N LYS A 197 -45.22 60.72 -37.86
CA LYS A 197 -45.26 61.88 -38.77
C LYS A 197 -44.64 61.46 -40.10
N PRO A 198 -45.42 61.32 -41.19
CA PRO A 198 -44.86 61.00 -42.50
C PRO A 198 -44.27 62.27 -43.14
N LYS A 199 -43.12 62.13 -43.81
CA LYS A 199 -42.55 63.18 -44.67
C LYS A 199 -42.06 62.58 -45.99
N GLY A 200 -42.61 63.09 -47.09
CA GLY A 200 -42.14 62.95 -48.48
C GLY A 200 -43.24 62.44 -49.41
N GLY A 201 -43.65 63.11 -50.50
CA GLY A 201 -43.19 64.34 -51.15
C GLY A 201 -44.09 64.68 -52.35
N THR A 202 -43.94 65.90 -52.86
CA THR A 202 -44.10 66.38 -54.25
C THR A 202 -45.21 65.77 -55.15
N ASN A 203 -46.23 66.58 -55.46
CA ASN A 203 -46.41 67.22 -56.78
C ASN A 203 -47.32 68.45 -56.62
#